data_AF-A0A9E7MY14-F1
#
_entry.id   AF-A0A9E7MY14-F1
#
_cell.length_a   1.000
_cell.length_b   1.000
_cell.length_c   1.000
_cell.angle_alpha   90.00
_cell.angle_beta   90.00
_cell.angle_gamma   90.00
#
_symmetry.space_group_name_H-M   'P 1'
#
loop_
_entity.id
_entity.type
_entity.pdbx_description
1 polymer ?
#
loop_
_entity_poly.entity_id
_entity_poly.type
_entity_poly.pdbx_seq_one_letter_code
_entity_poly.pdbx_strand_id
1 'polypeptide(L)'
;MEDFEITFTLDEPFGPLKKRIKEIIGLEREYEYSEASIIEITLNEYDVFIYYQGEEFFNATVNFDEFLYEILRFALYALSSEIPKNTKSYGGSFNNIDELPEWLNKEVKVLKGLLKDKFDELTSMPFLRSSLGSYDPILRTYVFRHRDEFYIVNIDYRKVAVLPAREFTVVILKTVEDAINELETGVGISEKHGIKEYKRLLMDIRLLVGKLREKMGTL
;
A
#
# COMPACT_ATOMS: atom_id res chain seq x y z
N MET A 1 21.33 -9.26 -3.09
CA MET A 1 20.21 -9.21 -2.14
C MET A 1 19.53 -7.88 -2.42
N GLU A 2 18.22 -7.84 -2.69
CA GLU A 2 17.52 -6.58 -2.92
C GLU A 2 17.57 -5.76 -1.61
N ASP A 3 17.87 -4.45 -1.68
CA ASP A 3 17.98 -3.61 -0.48
C ASP A 3 16.61 -3.29 0.12
N PHE A 4 15.53 -3.52 -0.64
CA PHE A 4 14.15 -3.33 -0.21
C PHE A 4 13.28 -4.44 -0.79
N GLU A 5 12.49 -5.08 0.06
CA GLU A 5 11.66 -6.23 -0.30
C GLU A 5 10.28 -6.10 0.34
N ILE A 6 9.25 -6.50 -0.39
CA ILE A 6 7.88 -6.60 0.10
C ILE A 6 7.36 -8.00 -0.22
N THR A 7 6.86 -8.70 0.79
CA THR A 7 6.12 -9.95 0.64
C THR A 7 4.74 -9.82 1.28
N PHE A 8 3.79 -10.60 0.79
CA PHE A 8 2.47 -10.70 1.37
C PHE A 8 2.01 -12.16 1.34
N THR A 9 1.26 -12.55 2.37
CA THR A 9 0.70 -13.89 2.50
C THR A 9 -0.68 -13.80 3.13
N LEU A 10 -1.65 -14.54 2.59
CA LEU A 10 -2.95 -14.68 3.23
C LEU A 10 -2.84 -15.62 4.44
N ASP A 11 -3.39 -15.21 5.58
CA ASP A 11 -3.31 -15.93 6.86
C ASP A 11 -3.64 -17.43 6.75
N GLU A 12 -2.95 -18.26 7.54
CA GLU A 12 -2.88 -19.72 7.45
C GLU A 12 -4.19 -20.50 7.68
N PRO A 13 -5.30 -20.02 8.31
CA PRO A 13 -6.54 -20.79 8.26
C PRO A 13 -7.16 -20.80 6.85
N PHE A 14 -6.90 -19.77 6.03
CA PHE A 14 -7.55 -19.57 4.74
C PHE A 14 -6.77 -20.13 3.55
N GLY A 15 -5.43 -20.17 3.61
CA GLY A 15 -4.61 -20.65 2.49
C GLY A 15 -4.72 -19.74 1.26
N PRO A 16 -4.72 -20.25 0.00
CA PRO A 16 -4.82 -19.38 -1.19
C PRO A 16 -6.14 -18.60 -1.25
N LEU A 17 -6.12 -17.38 -1.78
CA LEU A 17 -7.31 -16.51 -1.96
C LEU A 17 -8.54 -17.22 -2.54
N LYS A 18 -8.32 -18.11 -3.50
CA LYS A 18 -9.35 -18.94 -4.14
C LYS A 18 -10.17 -19.78 -3.14
N LYS A 19 -9.57 -20.22 -2.03
CA LYS A 19 -10.26 -20.97 -0.96
C LYS A 19 -11.10 -19.99 -0.13
N ARG A 20 -10.49 -18.90 0.35
CA ARG A 20 -11.15 -17.85 1.13
C ARG A 20 -12.41 -17.30 0.46
N ILE A 21 -12.32 -16.95 -0.81
CA ILE A 21 -13.46 -16.36 -1.53
C ILE A 21 -14.66 -17.33 -1.63
N LYS A 22 -14.42 -18.64 -1.70
CA LYS A 22 -15.51 -19.63 -1.69
C LYS A 22 -16.18 -19.73 -0.33
N GLU A 23 -15.39 -19.68 0.73
CA GLU A 23 -15.90 -19.76 2.11
C GLU A 23 -16.77 -18.53 2.41
N ILE A 24 -16.30 -17.34 2.06
CA ILE A 24 -17.04 -16.09 2.31
C ILE A 24 -18.31 -16.00 1.47
N ILE A 25 -18.27 -16.40 0.20
CA ILE A 25 -19.50 -16.50 -0.62
C ILE A 25 -20.45 -17.56 -0.06
N GLY A 26 -19.93 -18.64 0.52
CA GLY A 26 -20.76 -19.60 1.26
C GLY A 26 -21.50 -18.95 2.43
N LEU A 27 -20.79 -18.11 3.20
CA LEU A 27 -21.36 -17.34 4.30
C LEU A 27 -22.35 -16.26 3.83
N GLU A 28 -22.16 -15.65 2.66
CA GLU A 28 -23.13 -14.68 2.11
C GLU A 28 -24.53 -15.28 2.00
N ARG A 29 -24.64 -16.54 1.58
CA ARG A 29 -25.93 -17.23 1.49
C ARG A 29 -26.62 -17.43 2.84
N GLU A 30 -25.87 -17.36 3.93
CA GLU A 30 -26.38 -17.49 5.29
C GLU A 30 -26.70 -16.13 5.93
N TYR A 31 -25.99 -15.06 5.55
CA TYR A 31 -26.03 -13.76 6.24
C TYR A 31 -26.40 -12.55 5.36
N GLU A 32 -26.73 -12.75 4.08
CA GLU A 32 -27.14 -11.71 3.11
C GLU A 32 -26.14 -10.54 2.98
N TYR A 33 -24.84 -10.85 2.96
CA TYR A 33 -23.81 -9.82 2.80
C TYR A 33 -23.88 -9.12 1.45
N SER A 34 -23.63 -7.80 1.45
CA SER A 34 -23.48 -7.03 0.21
C SER A 34 -22.23 -7.44 -0.57
N GLU A 35 -22.23 -7.23 -1.89
CA GLU A 35 -21.06 -7.49 -2.75
C GLU A 35 -19.79 -6.77 -2.26
N ALA A 36 -19.94 -5.54 -1.76
CA ALA A 36 -18.84 -4.77 -1.20
C ALA A 36 -18.27 -5.42 0.08
N SER A 37 -19.14 -5.89 0.97
CA SER A 37 -18.75 -6.59 2.20
C SER A 37 -18.06 -7.92 1.89
N ILE A 38 -18.54 -8.66 0.90
CA ILE A 38 -17.88 -9.91 0.47
C ILE A 38 -16.45 -9.64 0.01
N ILE A 39 -16.25 -8.60 -0.79
CA ILE A 39 -14.91 -8.21 -1.27
C ILE A 39 -14.02 -7.78 -0.10
N GLU A 40 -14.52 -6.91 0.78
CA GLU A 40 -13.78 -6.43 1.95
C GLU A 40 -13.33 -7.59 2.84
N ILE A 41 -14.24 -8.49 3.22
CA ILE A 41 -13.91 -9.66 4.05
C ILE A 41 -12.95 -10.58 3.30
N THR A 42 -13.09 -10.71 1.98
CA THR A 42 -12.21 -11.56 1.15
C THR A 42 -10.78 -11.04 1.09
N LEU A 43 -10.60 -9.71 1.11
CA LEU A 43 -9.30 -9.06 0.96
C LEU A 43 -8.69 -8.60 2.29
N ASN A 44 -9.37 -8.84 3.41
CA ASN A 44 -8.77 -8.74 4.74
C ASN A 44 -7.91 -9.98 5.06
N GLU A 45 -7.08 -9.89 6.11
CA GLU A 45 -6.20 -10.93 6.67
C GLU A 45 -4.98 -11.27 5.81
N TYR A 46 -4.51 -10.31 5.01
CA TYR A 46 -3.20 -10.43 4.38
C TYR A 46 -2.13 -9.92 5.34
N ASP A 47 -1.18 -10.77 5.69
CA ASP A 47 0.03 -10.34 6.38
C ASP A 47 1.02 -9.80 5.36
N VAL A 48 1.46 -8.57 5.58
CA VAL A 48 2.45 -7.90 4.74
C VAL A 48 3.73 -7.70 5.53
N PHE A 49 4.85 -8.11 4.93
CA PHE A 49 6.18 -7.90 5.46
C PHE A 49 6.96 -7.01 4.50
N ILE A 50 7.57 -5.95 5.04
CA ILE A 50 8.50 -5.09 4.31
C ILE A 50 9.85 -5.16 5.01
N TYR A 51 10.88 -5.44 4.23
CA TYR A 51 12.26 -5.47 4.69
C TYR A 51 13.06 -4.37 4.00
N TYR A 52 13.97 -3.76 4.76
CA TYR A 52 14.98 -2.85 4.22
C TYR A 52 16.35 -3.23 4.77
N GLN A 53 17.31 -3.47 3.88
CA GLN A 53 18.65 -3.95 4.20
C GLN A 53 18.66 -5.22 5.08
N GLY A 54 17.70 -6.12 4.84
CA GLY A 54 17.53 -7.37 5.57
C GLY A 54 16.89 -7.23 6.96
N GLU A 55 16.49 -6.03 7.37
CA GLU A 55 15.77 -5.82 8.62
C GLU A 55 14.28 -5.58 8.40
N GLU A 56 13.44 -6.12 9.30
CA GLU A 56 12.00 -5.86 9.31
C GLU A 56 11.73 -4.36 9.48
N PHE A 57 10.96 -3.80 8.56
CA PHE A 57 10.59 -2.39 8.46
C PHE A 57 9.09 -2.16 8.65
N PHE A 58 8.28 -3.17 8.34
CA PHE A 58 6.82 -3.19 8.50
C PHE A 58 6.38 -4.66 8.56
N ASN A 59 5.51 -4.98 9.52
CA ASN A 59 4.87 -6.29 9.64
C ASN A 59 3.49 -6.07 10.27
N ALA A 60 2.44 -6.25 9.47
CA ALA A 60 1.07 -6.12 9.93
C ALA A 60 0.11 -6.88 9.02
N THR A 61 -1.03 -7.24 9.58
CA THR A 61 -2.20 -7.64 8.83
C THR A 61 -2.87 -6.40 8.23
N VAL A 62 -3.20 -6.47 6.94
CA VAL A 62 -3.73 -5.36 6.15
C VAL A 62 -5.06 -5.71 5.47
N ASN A 63 -5.82 -4.66 5.14
CA ASN A 63 -6.74 -4.74 4.03
C ASN A 63 -5.93 -4.67 2.73
N PHE A 64 -6.03 -5.71 1.90
CA PHE A 64 -5.16 -5.88 0.75
C PHE A 64 -5.47 -4.90 -0.39
N ASP A 65 -6.73 -4.51 -0.62
CA ASP A 65 -7.01 -3.50 -1.64
C ASP A 65 -6.49 -2.13 -1.23
N GLU A 66 -6.65 -1.75 0.04
CA GLU A 66 -6.08 -0.52 0.60
C GLU A 66 -4.56 -0.50 0.47
N PHE A 67 -3.91 -1.61 0.84
CA PHE A 67 -2.47 -1.78 0.70
C PHE A 67 -2.01 -1.55 -0.75
N LEU A 68 -2.61 -2.25 -1.72
CA LEU A 68 -2.24 -2.15 -3.13
C LEU A 68 -2.43 -0.73 -3.69
N TYR A 69 -3.54 -0.08 -3.36
CA TYR A 69 -3.78 1.31 -3.79
C TYR A 69 -2.75 2.28 -3.19
N GLU A 70 -2.42 2.14 -1.91
CA GLU A 70 -1.49 3.04 -1.24
C GLU A 70 -0.04 2.82 -1.70
N ILE A 71 0.44 1.58 -1.90
CA ILE A 71 1.79 1.35 -2.44
C ILE A 71 1.93 1.83 -3.89
N LEU A 72 0.88 1.69 -4.71
CA LEU A 72 0.86 2.23 -6.08
C LEU A 72 0.85 3.75 -6.07
N ARG A 73 0.09 4.36 -5.16
CA ARG A 73 0.08 5.81 -4.95
C ARG A 73 1.47 6.30 -4.50
N PHE A 74 2.13 5.59 -3.61
CA PHE A 74 3.50 5.90 -3.19
C PHE A 74 4.48 5.80 -4.36
N ALA A 75 4.37 4.77 -5.20
CA ALA A 75 5.24 4.61 -6.37
C ALA A 75 5.02 5.70 -7.43
N LEU A 76 3.77 6.08 -7.69
CA LEU A 76 3.46 7.20 -8.58
C LEU A 76 4.05 8.51 -8.06
N TYR A 77 3.91 8.78 -6.75
CA TYR A 77 4.53 9.92 -6.10
C TYR A 77 6.05 9.87 -6.16
N ALA A 78 6.66 8.68 -5.98
CA ALA A 78 8.10 8.51 -6.08
C ALA A 78 8.64 8.94 -7.45
N LEU A 79 7.91 8.68 -8.53
CA LEU A 79 8.33 9.09 -9.88
C LEU A 79 8.02 10.55 -10.22
N SER A 80 6.90 11.11 -9.76
CA SER A 80 6.48 12.47 -10.15
C SER A 80 6.90 13.56 -9.19
N SER A 81 7.17 13.23 -7.92
CA SER A 81 7.21 14.19 -6.79
C SER A 81 5.91 14.99 -6.59
N GLU A 82 4.82 14.58 -7.26
CA GLU A 82 3.51 15.23 -7.19
C GLU A 82 2.51 14.28 -6.53
N ILE A 83 1.63 14.83 -5.68
CA ILE A 83 0.54 14.07 -5.05
C ILE A 83 -0.38 13.50 -6.14
N PRO A 84 -0.54 12.17 -6.27
CA PRO A 84 -1.41 11.59 -7.27
C PRO A 84 -2.88 11.93 -7.01
N LYS A 85 -3.53 12.63 -7.95
CA LYS A 85 -4.92 13.10 -7.81
C LYS A 85 -5.99 12.07 -8.20
N ASN A 86 -5.63 11.12 -9.07
CA ASN A 86 -6.56 10.16 -9.67
C ASN A 86 -6.33 8.73 -9.17
N THR A 87 -5.97 8.61 -7.89
CA THR A 87 -5.75 7.34 -7.21
C THR A 87 -6.62 7.33 -5.96
N LYS A 88 -7.32 6.21 -5.70
CA LYS A 88 -7.97 6.01 -4.42
C LYS A 88 -6.93 6.17 -3.31
N SER A 89 -7.29 6.88 -2.24
CA SER A 89 -6.39 7.06 -1.10
C SER A 89 -7.12 6.78 0.20
N TYR A 90 -6.41 6.09 1.08
CA TYR A 90 -6.80 5.72 2.43
C TYR A 90 -5.89 6.41 3.46
N GLY A 91 -5.08 7.36 3.00
CA GLY A 91 -4.12 8.12 3.79
C GLY A 91 -4.28 9.64 3.65
N GLY A 92 -3.30 10.36 4.17
CA GLY A 92 -3.17 11.81 4.02
C GLY A 92 -2.25 12.20 2.85
N SER A 93 -2.46 13.39 2.31
CA SER A 93 -1.49 14.10 1.48
C SER A 93 -1.35 15.51 2.04
N PHE A 94 -0.13 16.00 2.11
CA PHE A 94 0.16 17.32 2.66
C PHE A 94 1.14 18.02 1.73
N ASN A 95 0.97 19.31 1.50
CA ASN A 95 1.92 20.11 0.71
C ASN A 95 3.15 20.52 1.53
N ASN A 96 3.01 20.59 2.85
CA ASN A 96 4.08 20.86 3.81
C ASN A 96 3.63 20.48 5.24
N ILE A 97 4.55 20.59 6.20
CA ILE A 97 4.31 20.21 7.61
C ILE A 97 3.25 21.05 8.31
N ASP A 98 3.06 22.31 7.90
CA ASP A 98 2.14 23.25 8.56
C ASP A 98 0.67 22.90 8.30
N GLU A 99 0.40 22.07 7.29
CA GLU A 99 -0.93 21.53 7.01
C GLU A 99 -1.31 20.36 7.95
N LEU A 100 -0.37 19.83 8.74
CA LEU A 100 -0.66 18.70 9.61
C LEU A 100 -1.57 19.12 10.78
N PRO A 101 -2.69 18.42 11.01
CA PRO A 101 -3.54 18.70 12.14
C PRO A 101 -2.85 18.38 13.47
N GLU A 102 -3.20 19.11 14.53
CA GLU A 102 -2.53 19.04 15.84
C GLU A 102 -2.51 17.64 16.48
N TRP A 103 -3.48 16.77 16.16
CA TRP A 103 -3.52 15.41 16.67
C TRP A 103 -2.35 14.53 16.15
N LEU A 104 -1.65 14.96 15.09
CA LEU A 104 -0.44 14.32 14.56
C LEU A 104 0.85 14.81 15.21
N ASN A 105 0.82 15.76 16.15
CA ASN A 105 2.02 16.34 16.76
C ASN A 105 2.98 15.32 17.39
N LYS A 106 2.47 14.18 17.89
CA LYS A 106 3.32 13.10 18.40
C LYS A 106 4.11 12.42 17.28
N GLU A 107 3.46 12.15 16.14
CA GLU A 107 4.10 11.58 14.95
C GLU A 107 5.15 12.53 14.39
N VAL A 108 4.84 13.84 14.34
CA VAL A 108 5.79 14.89 13.91
C VAL A 108 7.06 14.92 14.77
N LYS A 109 6.94 14.78 16.09
CA LYS A 109 8.12 14.69 16.98
C LYS A 109 8.98 13.47 16.68
N VAL A 110 8.36 12.34 16.37
CA VAL A 110 9.09 11.12 15.96
C VAL A 110 9.76 11.33 14.61
N LEU A 111 9.05 11.85 13.61
CA LEU A 111 9.59 12.21 12.30
C LEU A 111 10.82 13.11 12.42
N LYS A 112 10.74 14.17 13.23
CA LYS A 112 11.86 15.08 13.47
C LYS A 112 13.08 14.38 14.08
N GLY A 113 12.86 13.47 15.03
CA GLY A 113 13.95 12.68 15.62
C GLY A 113 14.60 11.70 14.64
N LEU A 114 13.81 11.11 13.74
CA LEU A 114 14.29 10.14 12.75
C LEU A 114 15.01 10.82 11.57
N LEU A 115 14.43 11.89 11.02
CA LEU A 115 14.95 12.60 9.86
C LEU A 115 16.07 13.59 10.22
N LYS A 116 16.17 14.01 11.49
CA LYS A 116 17.21 14.92 12.00
C LYS A 116 17.32 16.17 11.11
N ASP A 117 18.52 16.46 10.59
CA ASP A 117 18.82 17.63 9.78
C ASP A 117 18.05 17.66 8.43
N LYS A 118 17.51 16.52 7.99
CA LYS A 118 16.69 16.41 6.77
C LYS A 118 15.22 16.74 6.99
N PHE A 119 14.77 16.88 8.24
CA PHE A 119 13.36 17.08 8.56
C PHE A 119 12.79 18.30 7.84
N ASP A 120 13.34 19.50 8.08
CA ASP A 120 12.79 20.74 7.53
C ASP A 120 12.80 20.74 5.99
N GLU A 121 13.86 20.20 5.37
CA GLU A 121 13.98 20.06 3.91
C GLU A 121 12.88 19.16 3.34
N LEU A 122 12.72 17.94 3.88
CA LEU A 122 11.76 16.97 3.38
C LEU A 122 10.31 17.38 3.63
N THR A 123 10.04 18.04 4.75
CA THR A 123 8.68 18.43 5.14
C THR A 123 8.26 19.80 4.63
N SER A 124 9.15 20.50 3.91
CA SER A 124 8.82 21.72 3.17
C SER A 124 8.20 21.46 1.80
N MET A 125 8.24 20.20 1.34
CA MET A 125 7.71 19.75 0.06
C MET A 125 6.50 18.83 0.27
N PRO A 126 5.70 18.55 -0.78
CA PRO A 126 4.58 17.63 -0.65
C PRO A 126 5.02 16.25 -0.19
N PHE A 127 4.26 15.61 0.69
CA PHE A 127 4.52 14.27 1.22
C PHE A 127 3.22 13.50 1.48
N LEU A 128 3.33 12.19 1.58
CA LEU A 128 2.18 11.31 1.83
C LEU A 128 2.31 10.64 3.20
N ARG A 129 1.16 10.36 3.81
CA ARG A 129 1.03 9.61 5.06
C ARG A 129 0.01 8.51 4.84
N SER A 130 0.27 7.30 5.31
CA SER A 130 -0.65 6.17 5.17
C SER A 130 -0.47 5.15 6.29
N SER A 131 -1.50 4.35 6.57
CA SER A 131 -1.32 3.10 7.31
C SER A 131 -1.02 1.91 6.39
N LEU A 132 -1.02 2.10 5.06
CA LEU A 132 -0.93 1.02 4.07
C LEU A 132 -2.03 -0.06 4.28
N GLY A 133 -3.20 0.33 4.78
CA GLY A 133 -4.30 -0.59 5.09
C GLY A 133 -4.09 -1.45 6.34
N SER A 134 -3.03 -1.24 7.13
CA SER A 134 -2.78 -2.01 8.34
C SER A 134 -3.80 -1.75 9.45
N TYR A 135 -4.21 -2.82 10.13
CA TYR A 135 -5.09 -2.76 11.29
C TYR A 135 -4.66 -3.62 12.48
N ASP A 136 -3.81 -4.64 12.27
CA ASP A 136 -3.22 -5.42 13.37
C ASP A 136 -1.70 -5.62 13.17
N PRO A 137 -0.86 -4.78 13.79
CA PRO A 137 -1.19 -3.47 14.35
C PRO A 137 -1.36 -2.38 13.27
N ILE A 138 -1.99 -1.25 13.62
CA ILE A 138 -1.97 -0.06 12.77
C ILE A 138 -0.55 0.53 12.75
N LEU A 139 0.09 0.53 11.59
CA LEU A 139 1.45 1.03 11.35
C LEU A 139 1.45 2.27 10.46
N ARG A 140 2.00 3.37 10.95
CA ARG A 140 2.01 4.68 10.28
C ARG A 140 3.28 4.85 9.47
N THR A 141 3.09 5.06 8.17
CA THR A 141 4.16 5.28 7.21
C THR A 141 4.04 6.66 6.58
N TYR A 142 5.15 7.38 6.54
CA TYR A 142 5.30 8.62 5.79
C TYR A 142 6.27 8.40 4.64
N VAL A 143 5.99 9.02 3.50
CA VAL A 143 6.92 9.01 2.37
C VAL A 143 7.21 10.42 1.89
N PHE A 144 8.50 10.67 1.66
CA PHE A 144 9.03 11.94 1.17
C PHE A 144 9.87 11.68 -0.07
N ARG A 145 9.89 12.66 -0.96
CA ARG A 145 10.70 12.63 -2.17
C ARG A 145 11.69 13.78 -2.16
N HIS A 146 12.96 13.46 -2.37
CA HIS A 146 14.00 14.45 -2.53
C HIS A 146 14.96 14.08 -3.66
N ARG A 147 14.99 14.88 -4.73
CA ARG A 147 15.85 14.70 -5.92
C ARG A 147 15.65 13.37 -6.62
N ASP A 148 16.47 12.34 -6.32
CA ASP A 148 16.38 10.95 -6.83
C ASP A 148 16.12 9.91 -5.73
N GLU A 149 16.14 10.35 -4.47
CA GLU A 149 15.89 9.52 -3.29
C GLU A 149 14.42 9.56 -2.84
N PHE A 150 13.94 8.40 -2.43
CA PHE A 150 12.66 8.20 -1.78
C PHE A 150 12.91 7.82 -0.33
N TYR A 151 12.31 8.57 0.59
CA TYR A 151 12.42 8.35 2.02
C TYR A 151 11.11 7.73 2.48
N ILE A 152 11.19 6.56 3.09
CA ILE A 152 10.06 5.89 3.73
C ILE A 152 10.34 5.88 5.22
N VAL A 153 9.41 6.40 6.01
CA VAL A 153 9.55 6.47 7.48
C VAL A 153 8.41 5.71 8.11
N ASN A 154 8.73 4.64 8.84
CA ASN A 154 7.77 3.96 9.69
C ASN A 154 7.90 4.51 11.11
N ILE A 155 6.83 5.16 11.59
CA ILE A 155 6.81 5.82 12.91
C ILE A 155 6.85 4.81 14.04
N ASP A 156 6.09 3.73 13.91
CA ASP A 156 5.90 2.74 14.96
C ASP A 156 7.14 1.87 15.13
N TYR A 157 7.82 1.55 14.02
CA TYR A 157 9.13 0.87 14.02
C TYR A 157 10.31 1.80 14.29
N ARG A 158 10.12 3.12 14.20
CA ARG A 158 11.18 4.13 14.30
C ARG A 158 12.33 3.91 13.31
N LYS A 159 11.99 3.52 12.08
CA LYS A 159 12.96 3.25 11.02
C LYS A 159 12.76 4.20 9.83
N VAL A 160 13.87 4.44 9.13
CA VAL A 160 13.89 5.20 7.88
C VAL A 160 14.57 4.33 6.83
N ALA A 161 13.88 4.10 5.71
CA ALA A 161 14.45 3.52 4.52
C ALA A 161 14.70 4.63 3.50
N VAL A 162 15.89 4.65 2.91
CA VAL A 162 16.27 5.60 1.86
C VAL A 162 16.77 4.83 0.66
N LEU A 163 16.10 4.99 -0.47
CA LEU A 163 16.44 4.26 -1.68
C LEU A 163 16.11 5.08 -2.93
N PRO A 164 16.74 4.79 -4.08
CA PRO A 164 16.38 5.43 -5.34
C PRO A 164 14.89 5.25 -5.65
N ALA A 165 14.21 6.32 -6.06
CA ALA A 165 12.79 6.28 -6.36
C ALA A 165 12.42 5.27 -7.46
N ARG A 166 13.33 5.09 -8.43
CA ARG A 166 13.19 4.11 -9.49
C ARG A 166 13.28 2.68 -8.96
N GLU A 167 14.19 2.42 -8.03
CA GLU A 167 14.35 1.08 -7.42
C GLU A 167 13.11 0.71 -6.60
N PHE A 168 12.64 1.62 -5.74
CA PHE A 168 11.37 1.46 -5.03
C PHE A 168 10.23 1.09 -5.99
N THR A 169 10.11 1.84 -7.09
CA THR A 169 9.04 1.62 -8.08
C THR A 169 9.13 0.24 -8.75
N VAL A 170 10.33 -0.25 -9.05
CA VAL A 170 10.54 -1.60 -9.61
C VAL A 170 10.04 -2.66 -8.63
N VAL A 171 10.36 -2.52 -7.34
CA VAL A 171 9.89 -3.44 -6.30
C VAL A 171 8.36 -3.42 -6.24
N ILE A 172 7.74 -2.23 -6.22
CA ILE A 172 6.27 -2.11 -6.20
C ILE A 172 5.64 -2.78 -7.42
N LEU A 173 6.20 -2.62 -8.63
CA LEU A 173 5.66 -3.28 -9.82
C LEU A 173 5.67 -4.80 -9.69
N LYS A 174 6.77 -5.39 -9.23
CA LYS A 174 6.89 -6.83 -9.00
C LYS A 174 5.86 -7.31 -7.96
N THR A 175 5.79 -6.65 -6.81
CA THR A 175 4.83 -6.97 -5.74
C THR A 175 3.38 -6.89 -6.24
N VAL A 176 3.03 -5.85 -7.00
CA VAL A 176 1.66 -5.69 -7.51
C VAL A 176 1.35 -6.68 -8.63
N GLU A 177 2.33 -7.09 -9.44
CA GLU A 177 2.16 -8.16 -10.42
C GLU A 177 1.85 -9.50 -9.75
N ASP A 178 2.56 -9.84 -8.68
CA ASP A 178 2.27 -11.03 -7.87
C ASP A 178 0.87 -10.95 -7.26
N ALA A 179 0.47 -9.78 -6.75
CA ALA A 179 -0.86 -9.56 -6.19
C ALA A 179 -1.96 -9.69 -7.26
N ILE A 180 -1.74 -9.16 -8.47
CA ILE A 180 -2.65 -9.34 -9.61
C ILE A 180 -2.84 -10.82 -9.92
N ASN A 181 -1.75 -11.60 -9.97
CA ASN A 181 -1.82 -13.04 -10.22
C ASN A 181 -2.65 -13.76 -9.16
N GLU A 182 -2.50 -13.39 -7.88
CA GLU A 182 -3.31 -13.95 -6.81
C GLU A 182 -4.79 -13.55 -6.95
N LEU A 183 -5.07 -12.25 -7.14
CA LEU A 183 -6.43 -11.72 -7.30
C LEU A 183 -7.16 -12.38 -8.48
N GLU A 184 -6.46 -12.68 -9.58
CA GLU A 184 -7.05 -13.37 -10.74
C GLU A 184 -7.62 -14.74 -10.41
N THR A 185 -7.10 -15.42 -9.40
CA THR A 185 -7.61 -16.73 -8.98
C THR A 185 -9.05 -16.67 -8.46
N GLY A 186 -9.49 -15.50 -7.99
CA GLY A 186 -10.84 -15.24 -7.47
C GLY A 186 -11.87 -14.83 -8.52
N VAL A 187 -11.45 -14.25 -9.66
CA VAL A 187 -12.37 -13.59 -10.64
C VAL A 187 -13.48 -14.53 -11.09
N GLY A 188 -13.14 -15.73 -11.53
CA GLY A 188 -14.13 -16.69 -12.03
C GLY A 188 -15.08 -17.22 -10.96
N ILE A 189 -14.74 -17.10 -9.67
CA ILE A 189 -15.63 -17.47 -8.56
C ILE A 189 -16.59 -16.32 -8.27
N SER A 190 -16.07 -15.08 -8.20
CA SER A 190 -16.87 -13.87 -8.00
C SER A 190 -17.91 -13.69 -9.10
N GLU A 191 -17.51 -13.80 -10.38
CA GLU A 191 -18.40 -13.62 -11.53
C GLU A 191 -19.56 -14.63 -11.53
N LYS A 192 -19.30 -15.88 -11.15
CA LYS A 192 -20.34 -16.93 -11.05
C LYS A 192 -21.38 -16.63 -9.99
N HIS A 193 -21.05 -15.78 -9.01
CA HIS A 193 -21.91 -15.38 -7.92
C HIS A 193 -22.41 -13.93 -8.06
N GLY A 194 -22.24 -13.32 -9.24
CA GLY A 194 -22.79 -11.99 -9.53
C GLY A 194 -21.91 -10.81 -9.09
N ILE A 195 -20.85 -11.04 -8.32
CA ILE A 195 -19.98 -10.02 -7.71
C ILE A 195 -19.07 -9.39 -8.78
N LYS A 196 -19.54 -8.32 -9.43
CA LYS A 196 -18.86 -7.68 -10.57
C LYS A 196 -17.74 -6.73 -10.14
N GLU A 197 -17.86 -6.17 -8.94
CA GLU A 197 -16.97 -5.18 -8.33
C GLU A 197 -15.55 -5.73 -8.18
N TYR A 198 -15.42 -7.04 -7.95
CA TYR A 198 -14.12 -7.72 -7.84
C TYR A 198 -13.30 -7.60 -9.13
N LYS A 199 -13.93 -7.77 -10.29
CA LYS A 199 -13.24 -7.60 -11.58
C LYS A 199 -12.88 -6.15 -11.84
N ARG A 200 -13.74 -5.22 -11.42
CA ARG A 200 -13.48 -3.77 -11.54
C ARG A 200 -12.26 -3.36 -10.71
N LEU A 201 -12.14 -3.85 -9.47
CA LEU A 201 -10.96 -3.65 -8.63
C LEU A 201 -9.68 -4.05 -9.37
N LEU A 202 -9.65 -5.26 -9.95
CA LEU A 202 -8.49 -5.76 -10.70
C LEU A 202 -8.16 -4.89 -11.92
N MET A 203 -9.18 -4.42 -12.64
CA MET A 203 -9.00 -3.52 -13.77
C MET A 203 -8.41 -2.16 -13.35
N ASP A 204 -8.89 -1.61 -12.23
CA ASP A 204 -8.41 -0.34 -11.69
C ASP A 204 -6.93 -0.44 -11.26
N ILE A 205 -6.54 -1.54 -10.59
CA ILE A 205 -5.14 -1.83 -10.25
C ILE A 205 -4.28 -1.95 -11.52
N ARG A 206 -4.73 -2.70 -12.53
CA ARG A 206 -4.01 -2.83 -13.81
C ARG A 206 -3.83 -1.48 -14.53
N LEU A 207 -4.82 -0.60 -14.45
CA LEU A 207 -4.71 0.76 -15.02
C LEU A 207 -3.62 1.57 -14.31
N LEU A 208 -3.53 1.47 -12.98
CA LEU A 208 -2.48 2.15 -12.20
C LEU A 208 -1.09 1.59 -12.51
N VAL A 209 -0.94 0.27 -12.64
CA VAL A 209 0.30 -0.37 -13.11
C VAL A 209 0.70 0.14 -14.50
N GLY A 210 -0.27 0.27 -15.41
CA GLY A 210 -0.05 0.85 -16.74
C GLY A 210 0.53 2.27 -16.67
N LYS A 211 -0.12 3.15 -15.89
CA LYS A 211 0.35 4.53 -15.66
C LYS A 211 1.76 4.57 -15.05
N LEU A 212 2.06 3.65 -14.14
CA LEU A 212 3.36 3.57 -13.48
C LEU A 212 4.45 3.17 -14.48
N ARG A 213 4.20 2.14 -15.30
CA ARG A 213 5.11 1.71 -16.39
C ARG A 213 5.33 2.80 -17.44
N GLU A 214 4.28 3.52 -17.84
CA GLU A 214 4.40 4.66 -18.74
C GLU A 214 5.35 5.73 -18.17
N LYS A 215 5.16 6.11 -16.90
CA LYS A 215 6.04 7.09 -16.23
C LYS A 215 7.49 6.61 -16.14
N MET A 216 7.72 5.32 -15.91
CA MET A 216 9.07 4.76 -15.90
C MET A 216 9.75 4.77 -17.27
N GLY A 217 8.99 4.69 -18.36
CA GLY A 217 9.52 4.74 -19.73
C GLY A 217 9.80 6.15 -20.24
N THR A 218 9.28 7.17 -19.57
CA THR A 218 9.46 8.60 -19.93
C THR A 218 10.64 9.30 -19.23
N LEU A 219 11.36 8.59 -18.35
CA LEU A 219 12.52 9.06 -17.58
C LEU A 219 13.82 8.41 -18.07
#